data_AF-A0A3P6GL12-F1
#
_entry.id   AF-A0A3P6GL12-F1
#
_cell.length_a   1.000
_cell.length_b   1.000
_cell.length_c   1.000
_cell.angle_alpha   90.00
_cell.angle_beta   90.00
_cell.angle_gamma   90.00
#
_symmetry.space_group_name_H-M   'P 1'
#
loop_
_entity.id
_entity.type
_entity.pdbx_description
1 polymer ?
#
loop_
_entity_poly.entity_id
_entity_poly.type
_entity_poly.pdbx_seq_one_letter_code
_entity_poly.pdbx_strand_id
1 'polypeptide(L)'
;MVRFKKQVITWKDPSKPINLLNQLLNRNGCNVGVLVSTKKSRRWIHVGSHSKPATGFLTNSKLVTWKLTGDHLNVNTKIQSPANGFGTVVSWRVNKSKWRNEVEDVLIDCGSDREMEMKKRKSKGQCRIPPLSDRESRTLSGGVITLVSSVVMFLLFFSELRLYLHSVTETKLVVDTSRGETLRINFDMTFPALACSILSVDAMDISGELHLDVKHDVIKRRLDSHGNIIESRQDGIGAAKIEKPLQKHGGRLEHNETYCGSCYGAEAEEHDCCNSCEDVREAYRKKGWGVTNPDLIDQCKREGFLQRVKDEEGEGCNIYGFLEVNKVAGNFHFAPGKSFHQAGVHVHDLLAFQKDSFNISHKINRLTFGDYFPGVVNPLDKVQWSQDTPNAMYQYFIKVVPTVYTDISGHTIQSNQFSVTEHVKSSEAGQLQSLPGVFFFYDLSPIKVTFTEEHISFLHFLTNVCAIVGGVFTVSGIIDAFIYHGQKAIKKKIEIGKFS
;
A
#
# COMPACT_ATOMS: atom_id res chain seq x y z
N MET A 1 -5.97 -42.24 -3.96
CA MET A 1 -7.42 -42.40 -3.63
C MET A 1 -7.86 -43.82 -4.02
N VAL A 2 -7.90 -44.77 -3.08
CA VAL A 2 -8.20 -46.18 -3.35
C VAL A 2 -9.72 -46.34 -3.51
N ARG A 3 -10.20 -46.54 -4.75
CA ARG A 3 -11.61 -46.91 -5.01
C ARG A 3 -11.79 -48.40 -4.77
N PHE A 4 -12.49 -48.78 -3.70
CA PHE A 4 -12.92 -50.17 -3.51
C PHE A 4 -14.10 -50.48 -4.45
N LYS A 5 -13.96 -51.55 -5.25
CA LYS A 5 -15.01 -52.04 -6.15
C LYS A 5 -16.11 -52.73 -5.33
N LYS A 6 -17.35 -52.30 -5.51
CA LYS A 6 -18.54 -53.02 -5.03
C LYS A 6 -18.76 -54.25 -5.93
N GLN A 7 -18.71 -55.47 -5.39
CA GLN A 7 -19.00 -56.71 -6.12
C GLN A 7 -20.31 -57.33 -5.63
N VAL A 8 -21.16 -57.74 -6.57
CA VAL A 8 -22.48 -58.34 -6.32
C VAL A 8 -22.41 -59.79 -6.79
N ILE A 9 -22.67 -60.76 -5.91
CA ILE A 9 -22.64 -62.19 -6.24
C ILE A 9 -24.07 -62.74 -6.17
N THR A 10 -24.61 -63.18 -7.31
CA THR A 10 -25.92 -63.86 -7.41
C THR A 10 -25.72 -65.37 -7.47
N TRP A 11 -26.37 -66.12 -6.59
CA TRP A 11 -26.28 -67.59 -6.54
C TRP A 11 -27.26 -68.24 -7.52
N LYS A 12 -26.75 -68.79 -8.62
CA LYS A 12 -27.50 -69.75 -9.47
C LYS A 12 -26.76 -71.06 -9.74
N ASP A 13 -25.48 -71.16 -9.38
CA ASP A 13 -24.66 -72.38 -9.50
C ASP A 13 -23.65 -72.41 -8.32
N PRO A 14 -23.66 -73.44 -7.44
CA PRO A 14 -22.89 -73.44 -6.19
C PRO A 14 -21.37 -73.54 -6.36
N SER A 15 -20.88 -73.92 -7.54
CA SER A 15 -19.50 -74.41 -7.71
C SER A 15 -18.47 -73.34 -8.12
N LYS A 16 -18.89 -72.22 -8.71
CA LYS A 16 -18.00 -71.15 -9.23
C LYS A 16 -17.78 -69.91 -8.33
N PRO A 17 -18.69 -69.48 -7.43
CA PRO A 17 -18.52 -68.25 -6.66
C PRO A 17 -17.66 -68.36 -5.37
N ILE A 18 -17.29 -69.58 -4.95
CA ILE A 18 -16.61 -69.83 -3.66
C ILE A 18 -15.17 -69.29 -3.65
N ASN A 19 -14.44 -69.38 -4.77
CA ASN A 19 -13.06 -68.87 -4.85
C ASN A 19 -12.96 -67.34 -4.78
N LEU A 20 -13.99 -66.62 -5.25
CA LEU A 20 -14.01 -65.15 -5.25
C LEU A 20 -14.32 -64.58 -3.85
N LEU A 21 -15.21 -65.24 -3.11
CA LEU A 21 -15.56 -64.86 -1.73
C LEU A 21 -14.37 -65.05 -0.77
N ASN A 22 -13.60 -66.12 -0.96
CA ASN A 22 -12.37 -66.38 -0.20
C ASN A 22 -11.26 -65.33 -0.46
N GLN A 23 -11.17 -64.76 -1.66
CA GLN A 23 -10.22 -63.67 -1.95
C GLN A 23 -10.63 -62.33 -1.31
N LEU A 24 -11.92 -62.07 -1.15
CA LEU A 24 -12.43 -60.82 -0.58
C LEU A 24 -12.36 -60.76 0.94
N LEU A 25 -12.68 -61.87 1.62
CA LEU A 25 -12.64 -61.96 3.09
C LEU A 25 -11.20 -61.95 3.65
N ASN A 26 -10.21 -62.39 2.86
CA ASN A 26 -8.81 -62.44 3.30
C ASN A 26 -8.14 -61.07 3.43
N ARG A 27 -8.73 -59.99 2.88
CA ARG A 27 -8.02 -58.71 2.76
C ARG A 27 -8.33 -57.64 3.79
N ASN A 28 -9.49 -57.64 4.46
CA ASN A 28 -9.80 -56.66 5.51
C ASN A 28 -11.06 -57.14 6.24
N GLY A 29 -11.04 -57.27 7.57
CA GLY A 29 -12.22 -57.69 8.35
C GLY A 29 -13.46 -56.85 8.05
N CYS A 30 -14.38 -57.38 7.24
CA CYS A 30 -15.55 -56.67 6.73
C CYS A 30 -16.80 -56.97 7.57
N ASN A 31 -17.65 -55.96 7.73
CA ASN A 31 -19.03 -56.14 8.21
C ASN A 31 -19.85 -56.80 7.09
N VAL A 32 -20.53 -57.90 7.44
CA VAL A 32 -21.27 -58.74 6.49
C VAL A 32 -22.76 -58.48 6.66
N GLY A 33 -23.42 -58.02 5.60
CA GLY A 33 -24.87 -57.78 5.55
C GLY A 33 -25.58 -58.78 4.66
N VAL A 34 -26.76 -59.27 5.07
CA VAL A 34 -27.59 -60.19 4.28
C VAL A 34 -28.77 -59.42 3.68
N LEU A 35 -28.94 -59.53 2.36
CA LEU A 35 -30.02 -58.96 1.57
C LEU A 35 -30.84 -60.10 0.94
N VAL A 36 -32.17 -59.95 0.92
CA VAL A 36 -33.07 -60.96 0.36
C VAL A 36 -34.00 -60.32 -0.67
N SER A 37 -34.27 -61.04 -1.77
CA SER A 37 -35.21 -60.64 -2.82
C SER A 37 -36.42 -61.58 -2.87
N THR A 38 -37.60 -61.02 -3.15
CA THR A 38 -38.88 -61.75 -3.23
C THR A 38 -39.43 -61.79 -4.66
N LYS A 39 -40.09 -62.91 -5.02
CA LYS A 39 -40.66 -63.18 -6.36
C LYS A 39 -41.47 -62.04 -6.97
N LYS A 40 -42.24 -61.30 -6.15
CA LYS A 40 -43.16 -60.25 -6.64
C LYS A 40 -42.53 -58.87 -6.81
N SER A 41 -41.41 -58.55 -6.15
CA SER A 41 -40.92 -57.17 -6.09
C SER A 41 -39.58 -56.92 -6.80
N ARG A 42 -38.80 -57.98 -7.09
CA ARG A 42 -37.40 -57.88 -7.57
C ARG A 42 -36.56 -56.82 -6.85
N ARG A 43 -36.91 -56.50 -5.60
CA ARG A 43 -36.23 -55.53 -4.75
C ARG A 43 -35.46 -56.28 -3.67
N TRP A 44 -34.17 -55.96 -3.56
CA TRP A 44 -33.34 -56.38 -2.44
C TRP A 44 -33.71 -55.54 -1.22
N ILE A 45 -33.99 -56.21 -0.11
CA ILE A 45 -34.25 -55.55 1.16
C ILE A 45 -33.14 -56.06 2.11
N HIS A 46 -32.71 -55.22 3.06
CA HIS A 46 -31.67 -55.54 4.04
C HIS A 46 -32.24 -56.21 5.28
N VAL A 47 -31.68 -57.36 5.64
CA VAL A 47 -32.23 -58.28 6.64
C VAL A 47 -31.48 -58.21 7.96
N GLY A 48 -30.16 -57.98 7.92
CA GLY A 48 -29.33 -57.84 9.11
C GLY A 48 -27.84 -57.78 8.76
N SER A 49 -27.02 -57.33 9.71
CA SER A 49 -25.56 -57.21 9.61
C SER A 49 -24.88 -57.70 10.89
N HIS A 50 -23.66 -58.24 10.79
CA HIS A 50 -22.85 -58.62 11.96
C HIS A 50 -21.43 -58.04 11.87
N SER A 51 -20.91 -57.56 13.00
CA SER A 51 -19.64 -56.84 13.13
C SER A 51 -18.72 -57.53 14.14
N LYS A 52 -18.07 -58.64 13.77
CA LYS A 52 -16.91 -59.17 14.51
C LYS A 52 -15.91 -59.85 13.56
N PRO A 53 -14.60 -59.64 13.72
CA PRO A 53 -13.58 -60.18 12.84
C PRO A 53 -13.40 -61.68 13.11
N ALA A 54 -13.57 -62.52 12.11
CA ALA A 54 -13.19 -63.93 12.20
C ALA A 54 -11.70 -64.06 11.84
N THR A 55 -10.85 -64.24 12.85
CA THR A 55 -9.45 -64.62 12.69
C THR A 55 -9.36 -66.13 12.45
N GLY A 56 -8.97 -66.55 11.25
CA GLY A 56 -8.68 -67.97 10.97
C GLY A 56 -8.78 -68.36 9.51
N PHE A 57 -7.71 -68.96 8.99
CA PHE A 57 -7.57 -69.46 7.61
C PHE A 57 -8.72 -70.40 7.21
N LEU A 58 -9.34 -70.14 6.05
CA LEU A 58 -10.42 -70.93 5.48
C LEU A 58 -9.91 -71.75 4.30
N THR A 59 -9.81 -73.07 4.46
CA THR A 59 -9.56 -74.01 3.36
C THR A 59 -10.85 -74.66 2.86
N ASN A 60 -10.74 -75.27 1.68
CA ASN A 60 -11.81 -75.59 0.74
C ASN A 60 -12.99 -76.40 1.33
N SER A 61 -14.17 -76.09 0.78
CA SER A 61 -15.49 -76.70 0.97
C SER A 61 -16.30 -76.23 2.20
N LYS A 62 -17.35 -75.44 1.94
CA LYS A 62 -18.48 -75.26 2.87
C LYS A 62 -19.81 -75.29 2.14
N LEU A 63 -20.77 -76.00 2.73
CA LEU A 63 -22.18 -76.03 2.36
C LEU A 63 -22.91 -74.96 3.20
N VAL A 64 -23.55 -73.98 2.55
CA VAL A 64 -24.48 -73.07 3.23
C VAL A 64 -25.85 -73.73 3.18
N THR A 65 -26.48 -73.95 4.33
CA THR A 65 -27.83 -74.50 4.41
C THR A 65 -28.76 -73.50 5.08
N TRP A 66 -29.97 -73.43 4.56
CA TRP A 66 -31.02 -72.59 5.13
C TRP A 66 -32.28 -73.41 5.26
N LYS A 67 -33.01 -73.16 6.35
CA LYS A 67 -34.27 -73.83 6.64
C LYS A 67 -35.25 -72.81 7.18
N LEU A 68 -36.45 -72.79 6.60
CA LEU A 68 -37.57 -72.09 7.20
C LEU A 68 -38.14 -72.97 8.32
N THR A 69 -38.26 -72.40 9.51
CA THR A 69 -38.91 -73.05 10.64
C THR A 69 -39.94 -72.08 11.21
N GLY A 70 -41.22 -72.28 10.87
CA GLY A 70 -42.32 -71.39 11.28
C GLY A 70 -42.16 -69.97 10.72
N ASP A 71 -42.10 -68.97 11.62
CA ASP A 71 -41.95 -67.55 11.29
C ASP A 71 -40.50 -67.05 11.32
N HIS A 72 -39.54 -67.96 11.23
CA HIS A 72 -38.12 -67.64 11.22
C HIS A 72 -37.39 -68.27 10.05
N LEU A 73 -36.57 -67.46 9.36
CA LEU A 73 -35.57 -67.94 8.42
C LEU A 73 -34.29 -68.18 9.22
N ASN A 74 -33.88 -69.46 9.31
CA ASN A 74 -32.60 -69.84 9.91
C ASN A 74 -31.59 -70.16 8.81
N VAL A 75 -30.50 -69.40 8.78
CA VAL A 75 -29.39 -69.61 7.85
C VAL A 75 -28.19 -70.08 8.67
N ASN A 76 -27.69 -71.27 8.34
CA ASN A 76 -26.59 -71.90 9.05
C ASN A 76 -25.38 -72.05 8.13
N THR A 77 -24.23 -71.59 8.60
CA THR A 77 -22.96 -71.83 7.91
C THR A 77 -22.08 -72.68 8.81
N LYS A 78 -21.71 -73.89 8.34
CA LYS A 78 -20.83 -74.79 9.09
C LYS A 78 -19.38 -74.46 8.74
N ILE A 79 -18.60 -74.07 9.74
CA ILE A 79 -17.20 -73.71 9.58
C ILE A 79 -16.33 -74.86 10.07
N GLN A 80 -15.72 -75.62 9.16
CA GLN A 80 -14.81 -76.71 9.52
C GLN A 80 -13.38 -76.18 9.62
N SER A 81 -12.76 -76.31 10.80
CA SER A 81 -11.35 -75.94 11.02
C SER A 81 -10.44 -77.15 10.73
N PRO A 82 -9.29 -76.98 10.06
CA PRO A 82 -8.41 -78.10 9.72
C PRO A 82 -7.74 -78.75 10.94
N ALA A 83 -7.64 -78.04 12.07
CA ALA A 83 -6.73 -78.42 13.13
C ALA A 83 -7.33 -79.31 14.23
N ASN A 84 -8.66 -79.36 14.44
CA ASN A 84 -9.25 -80.08 15.59
C ASN A 84 -10.66 -80.68 15.37
N GLY A 85 -11.14 -80.85 14.13
CA GLY A 85 -12.38 -81.59 13.84
C GLY A 85 -13.71 -80.97 14.33
N PHE A 86 -13.69 -79.98 15.23
CA PHE A 86 -14.89 -79.29 15.68
C PHE A 86 -15.29 -78.17 14.71
N GLY A 87 -16.49 -78.31 14.15
CA GLY A 87 -17.07 -77.30 13.29
C GLY A 87 -17.86 -76.27 14.09
N THR A 88 -17.55 -74.98 13.94
CA THR A 88 -18.36 -73.90 14.53
C THR A 88 -19.54 -73.62 13.60
N VAL A 89 -20.77 -73.70 14.12
CA VAL A 89 -21.98 -73.33 13.35
C VAL A 89 -22.36 -71.91 13.72
N VAL A 90 -22.29 -71.01 12.75
CA VAL A 90 -22.86 -69.66 12.90
C VAL A 90 -24.28 -69.71 12.37
N SER A 91 -25.25 -69.36 13.23
CA SER A 91 -26.67 -69.37 12.93
C SER A 91 -27.24 -67.96 12.98
N TRP A 92 -27.98 -67.57 11.95
CA TRP A 92 -28.72 -66.31 11.90
C TRP A 92 -30.22 -66.60 11.95
N ARG A 93 -30.93 -65.94 12.86
CA ARG A 93 -32.40 -66.02 12.99
C ARG A 93 -33.02 -64.69 12.57
N VAL A 94 -33.84 -64.71 11.52
CA VAL A 94 -34.56 -63.53 11.03
C VAL A 94 -36.06 -63.69 11.28
N ASN A 95 -36.73 -62.65 11.78
CA ASN A 95 -38.17 -62.64 12.05
C ASN A 95 -39.00 -62.25 10.80
N LYS A 96 -40.09 -62.98 10.52
CA LYS A 96 -40.99 -62.82 9.36
C LYS A 96 -41.72 -61.47 9.29
N SER A 97 -41.78 -60.70 10.38
CA SER A 97 -42.46 -59.39 10.40
C SER A 97 -41.90 -58.37 9.38
N LYS A 98 -40.68 -58.59 8.86
CA LYS A 98 -40.08 -57.75 7.80
C LYS A 98 -40.26 -58.28 6.36
N TRP A 99 -40.80 -59.49 6.14
CA TRP A 99 -40.80 -60.17 4.82
C TRP A 99 -42.02 -61.07 4.66
N ARG A 100 -42.95 -60.70 3.78
CA ARG A 100 -44.27 -61.34 3.75
C ARG A 100 -44.49 -62.39 2.64
N ASN A 101 -43.46 -62.85 1.90
CA ASN A 101 -43.60 -63.88 0.85
C ASN A 101 -42.27 -64.65 0.59
N GLU A 102 -42.37 -65.83 -0.05
CA GLU A 102 -41.28 -66.77 -0.38
C GLU A 102 -39.98 -66.10 -0.86
N VAL A 103 -38.86 -66.52 -0.26
CA VAL A 103 -37.49 -66.07 -0.54
C VAL A 103 -36.92 -66.87 -1.72
N GLU A 104 -36.39 -66.18 -2.73
CA GLU A 104 -35.84 -66.81 -3.93
C GLU A 104 -34.30 -66.76 -3.96
N ASP A 105 -33.71 -65.61 -3.61
CA ASP A 105 -32.26 -65.39 -3.62
C ASP A 105 -31.78 -64.68 -2.34
N VAL A 106 -30.59 -65.07 -1.87
CA VAL A 106 -29.89 -64.47 -0.72
C VAL A 106 -28.56 -63.87 -1.19
N LEU A 107 -28.32 -62.61 -0.86
CA LEU A 107 -27.13 -61.87 -1.26
C LEU A 107 -26.38 -61.34 -0.04
N ILE A 108 -25.05 -61.45 -0.06
CA ILE A 108 -24.19 -61.03 1.05
C ILE A 108 -23.33 -59.85 0.60
N ASP A 109 -23.50 -58.68 1.21
CA ASP A 109 -22.74 -57.44 0.93
C ASP A 109 -21.69 -57.21 2.03
N CYS A 110 -20.46 -56.89 1.64
CA CYS A 110 -19.34 -56.58 2.55
C CYS A 110 -18.92 -55.13 2.30
N GLY A 111 -19.29 -54.21 3.20
CA GLY A 111 -19.04 -52.78 3.06
C GLY A 111 -18.65 -52.12 4.39
N SER A 112 -17.85 -51.05 4.30
CA SER A 112 -17.38 -50.25 5.44
C SER A 112 -18.44 -49.22 5.89
N ASP A 113 -18.51 -48.97 7.20
CA ASP A 113 -19.59 -48.28 7.94
C ASP A 113 -20.00 -46.86 7.48
N ARG A 114 -19.30 -46.21 6.54
CA ARG A 114 -19.55 -44.80 6.19
C ARG A 114 -20.41 -44.54 4.96
N GLU A 115 -20.89 -45.57 4.25
CA GLU A 115 -21.59 -45.39 2.96
C GLU A 115 -23.12 -45.64 3.01
N MET A 116 -23.71 -45.92 4.18
CA MET A 116 -25.11 -46.35 4.27
C MET A 116 -26.17 -45.24 4.29
N GLU A 117 -25.83 -43.97 4.50
CA GLU A 117 -26.86 -42.91 4.66
C GLU A 117 -27.28 -42.16 3.37
N MET A 118 -26.55 -42.29 2.25
CA MET A 118 -26.74 -41.38 1.11
C MET A 118 -27.27 -41.98 -0.21
N LYS A 119 -28.03 -43.08 -0.20
CA LYS A 119 -28.69 -43.56 -1.44
C LYS A 119 -30.15 -44.00 -1.26
N LYS A 120 -31.00 -43.07 -0.84
CA LYS A 120 -32.40 -43.02 -1.31
C LYS A 120 -32.42 -42.23 -2.62
N ARG A 121 -33.02 -42.79 -3.68
CA ARG A 121 -33.19 -42.26 -5.05
C ARG A 121 -32.03 -42.51 -6.01
N LYS A 122 -32.17 -43.53 -6.85
CA LYS A 122 -32.53 -43.35 -8.26
C LYS A 122 -32.74 -44.72 -8.91
N SER A 123 -33.93 -44.91 -9.46
CA SER A 123 -34.36 -46.09 -10.19
C SER A 123 -33.89 -46.06 -11.63
N LYS A 124 -33.61 -47.27 -12.14
CA LYS A 124 -33.82 -47.72 -13.53
C LYS A 124 -33.10 -46.94 -14.64
N GLY A 125 -32.01 -47.54 -15.10
CA GLY A 125 -31.39 -47.28 -16.39
C GLY A 125 -30.20 -48.21 -16.54
N GLN A 126 -30.25 -49.10 -17.54
CA GLN A 126 -29.21 -50.06 -17.85
C GLN A 126 -27.92 -49.28 -18.25
N CYS A 127 -26.93 -49.15 -17.35
CA CYS A 127 -25.63 -48.62 -17.73
C CYS A 127 -24.83 -49.71 -18.45
N ARG A 128 -24.78 -49.63 -19.79
CA ARG A 128 -23.67 -50.21 -20.55
C ARG A 128 -22.44 -49.38 -20.20
N ILE A 129 -21.47 -49.98 -19.50
CA ILE A 129 -20.17 -49.34 -19.23
C ILE A 129 -19.41 -49.34 -20.57
N PRO A 130 -19.08 -48.18 -21.18
CA PRO A 130 -18.10 -48.17 -22.25
C PRO A 130 -16.76 -48.65 -21.66
N PRO A 131 -15.95 -49.42 -22.41
CA PRO A 131 -14.63 -49.81 -21.92
C PRO A 131 -13.81 -48.55 -21.58
N LEU A 132 -12.95 -48.65 -20.58
CA LEU A 132 -11.90 -47.67 -20.21
C LEU A 132 -10.84 -47.59 -21.32
N SER A 133 -11.26 -47.24 -22.52
CA SER A 133 -10.44 -46.51 -23.45
C SER A 133 -11.14 -45.18 -23.63
N ASP A 134 -10.83 -44.22 -22.76
CA ASP A 134 -10.86 -42.84 -23.21
C ASP A 134 -9.90 -42.80 -24.40
N ARG A 135 -10.48 -42.96 -25.59
CA ARG A 135 -9.81 -42.71 -26.84
C ARG A 135 -9.58 -41.21 -26.82
N GLU A 136 -8.48 -40.83 -26.21
CA GLU A 136 -7.81 -39.55 -26.39
C GLU A 136 -7.45 -39.51 -27.88
N SER A 137 -8.46 -39.27 -28.72
CA SER A 137 -8.25 -38.98 -30.11
C SER A 137 -7.55 -37.66 -30.11
N ARG A 138 -6.22 -37.69 -30.34
CA ARG A 138 -5.42 -36.49 -30.55
C ARG A 138 -6.11 -35.67 -31.64
N THR A 139 -6.85 -34.64 -31.24
CA THR A 139 -7.46 -33.69 -32.15
C THR A 139 -6.43 -32.62 -32.43
N LEU A 140 -6.30 -32.23 -33.70
CA LEU A 140 -5.40 -31.14 -34.08
C LEU A 140 -5.82 -29.83 -33.39
N SER A 141 -7.13 -29.64 -33.14
CA SER A 141 -7.68 -28.53 -32.35
C SER A 141 -7.24 -28.58 -30.89
N GLY A 142 -7.26 -29.75 -30.25
CA GLY A 142 -6.81 -29.92 -28.87
C GLY A 142 -5.35 -29.53 -28.69
N GLY A 143 -4.48 -29.95 -29.61
CA GLY A 143 -3.05 -29.58 -29.59
C GLY A 143 -2.82 -28.06 -29.68
N VAL A 144 -3.58 -27.36 -30.52
CA VAL A 144 -3.51 -25.90 -30.63
C VAL A 144 -4.01 -25.22 -29.34
N ILE A 145 -5.12 -25.69 -28.76
CA ILE A 145 -5.66 -25.14 -27.51
C ILE A 145 -4.64 -25.32 -26.39
N THR A 146 -4.01 -26.48 -26.26
CA THR A 146 -2.99 -26.72 -25.23
C THR A 146 -1.79 -25.80 -25.41
N LEU A 147 -1.31 -25.58 -26.64
CA LEU A 147 -0.21 -24.67 -26.93
C LEU A 147 -0.54 -23.23 -26.50
N VAL A 148 -1.71 -22.73 -26.91
CA VAL A 148 -2.19 -21.39 -26.53
C VAL A 148 -2.34 -21.27 -25.02
N SER A 149 -2.91 -22.29 -24.38
CA SER A 149 -3.15 -22.32 -22.94
C SER A 149 -1.85 -22.37 -22.15
N SER A 150 -0.84 -23.10 -22.62
CA SER A 150 0.51 -23.09 -22.04
C SER A 150 1.17 -21.71 -22.15
N VAL A 151 1.02 -21.00 -23.27
CA VAL A 151 1.53 -19.64 -23.43
C VAL A 151 0.84 -18.68 -22.48
N VAL A 152 -0.50 -18.72 -22.38
CA VAL A 152 -1.26 -17.88 -21.44
C VAL A 152 -0.87 -18.17 -19.99
N MET A 153 -0.76 -19.45 -19.62
CA MET A 153 -0.35 -19.87 -18.28
C MET A 153 1.06 -19.35 -17.94
N PHE A 154 1.99 -19.41 -18.88
CA PHE A 154 3.33 -18.86 -18.73
C PHE A 154 3.27 -17.34 -18.51
N LEU A 155 2.56 -16.58 -19.35
CA LEU A 155 2.45 -15.13 -19.21
C LEU A 155 1.84 -14.71 -17.85
N LEU A 156 0.78 -15.39 -17.42
CA LEU A 156 0.14 -15.12 -16.13
C LEU A 156 1.08 -15.47 -14.96
N PHE A 157 1.82 -16.57 -15.06
CA PHE A 157 2.81 -16.94 -14.05
C PHE A 157 3.93 -15.88 -13.94
N PHE A 158 4.48 -15.41 -15.07
CA PHE A 158 5.50 -14.36 -15.04
C PHE A 158 4.97 -13.03 -14.51
N SER A 159 3.69 -12.72 -14.77
CA SER A 159 3.03 -11.55 -14.19
C SER A 159 2.93 -11.66 -12.67
N GLU A 160 2.45 -12.80 -12.14
CA GLU A 160 2.39 -13.04 -10.69
C GLU A 160 3.78 -13.08 -10.04
N LEU A 161 4.77 -13.68 -10.72
CA LEU A 161 6.15 -13.69 -10.24
C LEU A 161 6.71 -12.28 -10.14
N ARG A 162 6.42 -11.42 -11.12
CA ARG A 162 6.82 -10.02 -11.08
C ARG A 162 6.14 -9.27 -9.93
N LEU A 163 4.84 -9.49 -9.72
CA LEU A 163 4.11 -8.89 -8.59
C LEU A 163 4.63 -9.38 -7.23
N TYR A 164 5.02 -10.64 -7.12
CA TYR A 164 5.63 -11.20 -5.91
C TYR A 164 7.02 -10.59 -5.63
N LEU A 165 7.81 -10.32 -6.68
CA LEU A 165 9.14 -9.74 -6.55
C LEU A 165 9.13 -8.23 -6.26
N HIS A 166 8.07 -7.50 -6.64
CA HIS A 166 7.92 -6.09 -6.32
C HIS A 166 7.16 -5.89 -4.99
N SER A 167 7.49 -4.84 -4.26
CA SER A 167 6.72 -4.40 -3.09
C SER A 167 5.44 -3.69 -3.54
N VAL A 168 4.40 -3.78 -2.72
CA VAL A 168 3.15 -3.04 -2.89
C VAL A 168 2.99 -2.10 -1.70
N THR A 169 2.65 -0.84 -1.96
CA THR A 169 2.42 0.17 -0.92
C THR A 169 0.96 0.18 -0.52
N GLU A 170 0.66 -0.13 0.74
CA GLU A 170 -0.67 0.02 1.32
C GLU A 170 -0.82 1.43 1.92
N THR A 171 -1.94 2.11 1.65
CA THR A 171 -2.23 3.46 2.17
C THR A 171 -3.32 3.40 3.23
N LYS A 172 -3.05 3.93 4.42
CA LYS A 172 -4.01 4.02 5.53
C LYS A 172 -4.18 5.46 5.99
N LEU A 173 -5.41 5.84 6.31
CA LEU A 173 -5.74 7.15 6.87
C LEU A 173 -6.03 7.00 8.36
N VAL A 174 -5.33 7.76 9.19
CA VAL A 174 -5.43 7.71 10.66
C VAL A 174 -5.53 9.13 11.19
N VAL A 175 -6.12 9.33 12.37
CA VAL A 175 -6.12 10.63 13.03
C VAL A 175 -4.70 10.94 13.54
N ASP A 176 -4.25 12.18 13.34
CA ASP A 176 -2.97 12.60 13.94
C ASP A 176 -3.17 12.90 15.43
N THR A 177 -2.44 12.17 16.29
CA THR A 177 -2.45 12.34 17.75
C THR A 177 -1.15 12.95 18.28
N SER A 178 -0.20 13.30 17.40
CA SER A 178 1.04 13.94 17.78
C SER A 178 0.80 15.33 18.39
N ARG A 179 1.58 15.69 19.41
CA ARG A 179 1.50 16.99 20.09
C ARG A 179 2.90 17.47 20.44
N GLY A 180 3.16 18.76 20.25
CA GLY A 180 4.43 19.39 20.67
C GLY A 180 5.64 18.99 19.82
N GLU A 181 5.43 18.51 18.59
CA GLU A 181 6.50 18.27 17.62
C GLU A 181 6.90 19.58 16.92
N THR A 182 8.11 19.63 16.38
CA THR A 182 8.54 20.70 15.46
C THR A 182 8.28 20.28 14.02
N LEU A 183 8.10 21.27 13.14
CA LEU A 183 7.93 21.12 11.72
C LEU A 183 9.11 21.80 11.02
N ARG A 184 9.86 21.01 10.25
CA ARG A 184 10.96 21.52 9.42
C ARG A 184 10.44 21.91 8.04
N ILE A 185 10.57 23.18 7.68
CA ILE A 185 10.20 23.70 6.36
C ILE A 185 11.48 23.94 5.57
N ASN A 186 11.73 23.15 4.54
CA ASN A 186 12.88 23.35 3.66
C ASN A 186 12.43 24.10 2.41
N PHE A 187 13.20 25.12 2.03
CA PHE A 187 12.88 25.95 0.89
C PHE A 187 14.14 26.26 0.07
N ASP A 188 13.95 26.36 -1.24
CA ASP A 188 14.91 26.85 -2.20
C ASP A 188 14.12 27.69 -3.21
N MET A 189 14.34 29.00 -3.18
CA MET A 189 13.60 29.98 -3.95
C MET A 189 14.54 30.96 -4.63
N THR A 190 14.16 31.43 -5.80
CA THR A 190 14.92 32.37 -6.62
C THR A 190 14.08 33.60 -6.92
N PHE A 191 14.61 34.77 -6.61
CA PHE A 191 14.03 36.07 -6.90
C PHE A 191 14.90 36.80 -7.93
N PRO A 192 14.58 36.76 -9.23
CA PRO A 192 15.44 37.30 -10.28
C PRO A 192 15.62 38.83 -10.26
N ALA A 193 14.70 39.57 -9.63
CA ALA A 193 14.69 41.04 -9.63
C ALA A 193 14.80 41.64 -8.22
N LEU A 194 15.24 40.85 -7.25
CA LEU A 194 15.36 41.26 -5.86
C LEU A 194 16.76 40.95 -5.29
N ALA A 195 17.43 41.98 -4.78
CA ALA A 195 18.76 41.88 -4.21
C ALA A 195 18.80 41.08 -2.89
N CYS A 196 19.87 40.31 -2.69
CA CYS A 196 20.02 39.50 -1.47
C CYS A 196 20.14 40.33 -0.19
N SER A 197 20.75 41.52 -0.26
CA SER A 197 20.93 42.39 0.91
C SER A 197 19.62 42.92 1.51
N ILE A 198 18.53 42.92 0.73
CA ILE A 198 17.22 43.43 1.16
C ILE A 198 16.17 42.32 1.35
N LEU A 199 16.37 41.14 0.79
CA LEU A 199 15.45 40.01 0.95
C LEU A 199 15.55 39.45 2.37
N SER A 200 14.44 39.43 3.11
CA SER A 200 14.31 38.72 4.39
C SER A 200 13.37 37.53 4.27
N VAL A 201 13.53 36.57 5.19
CA VAL A 201 12.56 35.50 5.44
C VAL A 201 12.17 35.55 6.90
N ASP A 202 10.87 35.54 7.17
CA ASP A 202 10.32 35.51 8.51
C ASP A 202 9.25 34.44 8.62
N ALA A 203 9.06 33.89 9.82
CA ALA A 203 7.94 33.01 10.15
C ALA A 203 7.23 33.45 11.42
N MET A 204 5.90 33.32 11.41
CA MET A 204 5.03 33.62 12.55
C MET A 204 3.98 32.52 12.70
N ASP A 205 3.87 31.97 13.90
CA ASP A 205 2.85 30.98 14.23
C ASP A 205 1.58 31.62 14.84
N ILE A 206 0.52 30.82 15.02
CA ILE A 206 -0.73 31.29 15.66
C ILE A 206 -0.57 31.70 17.13
N SER A 207 0.49 31.25 17.82
CA SER A 207 0.84 31.70 19.17
C SER A 207 1.47 33.09 19.17
N GLY A 208 1.82 33.62 17.99
CA GLY A 208 2.58 34.85 17.85
C GLY A 208 4.07 34.67 18.14
N GLU A 209 4.57 33.43 18.20
CA GLU A 209 6.01 33.18 18.22
C GLU A 209 6.57 33.54 16.85
N LEU A 210 7.66 34.31 16.87
CA LEU A 210 8.21 34.96 15.69
C LEU A 210 9.66 34.54 15.52
N HIS A 211 9.94 33.86 14.40
CA HIS A 211 11.28 33.52 13.98
C HIS A 211 11.73 34.58 12.95
N LEU A 212 12.39 35.64 13.44
CA LEU A 212 12.89 36.74 12.61
C LEU A 212 14.28 36.43 12.05
N ASP A 213 14.48 36.69 10.74
CA ASP A 213 15.78 36.71 10.07
C ASP A 213 16.69 35.53 10.49
N VAL A 214 16.23 34.30 10.24
CA VAL A 214 16.91 33.04 10.63
C VAL A 214 18.25 32.92 9.90
N LYS A 215 19.30 33.58 10.41
CA LYS A 215 20.60 33.74 9.73
C LYS A 215 21.45 32.47 9.67
N HIS A 216 21.30 31.53 10.62
CA HIS A 216 22.21 30.39 10.72
C HIS A 216 21.86 29.25 9.75
N ASP A 217 20.57 29.11 9.41
CA ASP A 217 20.06 27.98 8.61
C ASP A 217 19.59 28.39 7.21
N VAL A 218 19.76 29.67 6.87
CA VAL A 218 19.35 30.26 5.58
C VAL A 218 20.57 30.88 4.90
N ILE A 219 20.80 30.47 3.65
CA ILE A 219 21.92 30.93 2.84
C ILE A 219 21.36 31.70 1.63
N LYS A 220 21.97 32.84 1.34
CA LYS A 220 21.64 33.70 0.19
C LYS A 220 22.78 33.67 -0.83
N ARG A 221 22.45 33.48 -2.10
CA ARG A 221 23.38 33.51 -3.24
C ARG A 221 22.97 34.61 -4.20
N ARG A 222 23.90 35.52 -4.49
CA ARG A 222 23.68 36.58 -5.47
C ARG A 222 23.67 36.02 -6.88
N LEU A 223 22.72 36.48 -7.68
CA LEU A 223 22.54 36.09 -9.06
C LEU A 223 22.73 37.29 -9.99
N ASP A 224 23.40 37.08 -11.11
CA ASP A 224 23.43 38.07 -12.18
C ASP A 224 22.06 38.22 -12.85
N SER A 225 21.94 39.20 -13.75
CA SER A 225 20.73 39.45 -14.53
C SER A 225 20.32 38.28 -15.45
N HIS A 226 21.21 37.30 -15.68
CA HIS A 226 20.97 36.08 -16.46
C HIS A 226 20.67 34.86 -15.58
N GLY A 227 20.70 34.99 -14.25
CA GLY A 227 20.47 33.92 -13.29
C GLY A 227 21.70 33.07 -12.92
N ASN A 228 22.91 33.49 -13.29
CA ASN A 228 24.16 32.83 -12.88
C ASN A 228 24.63 33.32 -11.52
N ILE A 229 25.30 32.46 -10.76
CA ILE A 229 25.78 32.78 -9.41
C ILE A 229 27.04 33.65 -9.50
N ILE A 230 27.01 34.84 -8.89
CA ILE A 230 28.14 35.79 -8.86
C ILE A 230 29.06 35.52 -7.66
N GLU A 231 28.50 35.36 -6.45
CA GLU A 231 29.25 35.10 -5.22
C GLU A 231 28.29 34.60 -4.11
N SER A 232 28.69 33.61 -3.32
CA SER A 232 28.00 33.22 -2.08
C SER A 232 28.78 33.76 -0.88
N ARG A 233 28.45 34.96 -0.41
CA ARG A 233 28.96 35.40 0.91
C ARG A 233 28.03 34.83 1.98
N GLN A 234 28.60 34.12 2.95
CA GLN A 234 27.96 34.02 4.27
C GLN A 234 27.86 35.46 4.81
N ASP A 235 26.76 35.80 5.48
CA ASP A 235 26.47 37.12 6.07
C ASP A 235 27.46 37.48 7.21
N GLY A 236 28.75 37.50 6.89
CA GLY A 236 29.89 37.76 7.76
C GLY A 236 30.56 39.06 7.36
N ILE A 237 30.45 40.03 8.25
CA ILE A 237 30.88 41.42 8.14
C ILE A 237 32.37 41.53 7.80
N GLY A 238 32.68 41.93 6.57
CA GLY A 238 33.96 42.52 6.20
C GLY A 238 33.88 44.03 6.33
N ALA A 239 33.94 44.57 7.55
CA ALA A 239 34.02 46.01 7.75
C ALA A 239 35.31 46.54 7.12
N ALA A 240 35.23 47.60 6.31
CA ALA A 240 36.41 48.35 5.92
C ALA A 240 37.12 48.81 7.20
N LYS A 241 38.35 48.34 7.43
CA LYS A 241 39.14 48.69 8.61
C LYS A 241 39.54 50.17 8.53
N ILE A 242 38.79 51.03 9.20
CA ILE A 242 39.22 52.41 9.49
C ILE A 242 40.08 52.35 10.75
N GLU A 243 41.27 52.95 10.72
CA GLU A 243 42.23 52.86 11.83
C GLU A 243 41.75 53.54 13.13
N LYS A 244 40.75 54.44 13.07
CA LYS A 244 40.21 55.20 14.22
C LYS A 244 38.71 55.57 14.08
N PRO A 245 37.77 54.63 14.31
CA PRO A 245 36.33 54.90 14.24
C PRO A 245 35.83 55.85 15.33
N LEU A 246 34.68 56.51 15.10
CA LEU A 246 34.04 57.42 16.05
C LEU A 246 33.34 56.64 17.17
N GLN A 247 33.59 57.01 18.43
CA GLN A 247 33.01 56.38 19.61
C GLN A 247 31.76 57.11 20.12
N LYS A 248 30.97 56.43 20.94
CA LYS A 248 29.74 56.95 21.58
C LYS A 248 29.95 58.27 22.33
N HIS A 249 31.12 58.48 22.95
CA HIS A 249 31.45 59.71 23.68
C HIS A 249 31.99 60.85 22.78
N GLY A 250 31.95 60.69 21.45
CA GLY A 250 32.37 61.71 20.49
C GLY A 250 33.88 61.77 20.18
N GLY A 251 34.69 60.92 20.82
CA GLY A 251 36.12 60.76 20.52
C GLY A 251 36.40 59.72 19.43
N ARG A 252 37.65 59.66 18.94
CA ARG A 252 38.11 58.59 18.04
C ARG A 252 38.81 57.50 18.84
N LEU A 253 38.74 56.25 18.36
CA LEU A 253 39.38 55.10 19.00
C LEU A 253 40.89 55.31 19.24
N GLU A 254 41.32 55.17 20.50
CA GLU A 254 42.73 55.15 20.89
C GLU A 254 43.27 53.71 21.01
N HIS A 255 44.60 53.54 21.05
CA HIS A 255 45.27 52.23 20.96
C HIS A 255 44.94 51.24 22.11
N ASN A 256 44.29 51.68 23.19
CA ASN A 256 43.94 50.85 24.35
C ASN A 256 42.44 50.84 24.67
N GLU A 257 41.58 51.34 23.78
CA GLU A 257 40.13 51.40 24.01
C GLU A 257 39.39 50.33 23.19
N THR A 258 38.35 49.74 23.79
CA THR A 258 37.44 48.86 23.08
C THR A 258 36.44 49.71 22.31
N TYR A 259 36.28 49.45 21.01
CA TYR A 259 35.33 50.18 20.20
C TYR A 259 33.90 50.02 20.72
N CYS A 260 33.26 51.15 21.00
CA CYS A 260 31.85 51.25 21.36
C CYS A 260 31.18 52.34 20.51
N GLY A 261 30.40 51.92 19.51
CA GLY A 261 29.62 52.84 18.67
C GLY A 261 28.33 53.32 19.34
N SER A 262 27.84 54.50 18.95
CA SER A 262 26.54 55.01 19.42
C SER A 262 25.37 54.31 18.73
N CYS A 263 24.29 54.05 19.47
CA CYS A 263 23.01 53.60 18.91
C CYS A 263 22.05 54.76 18.62
N TYR A 264 22.55 56.01 18.55
CA TYR A 264 21.79 57.20 18.15
C TYR A 264 20.49 57.42 18.97
N GLY A 265 20.53 57.13 20.28
CA GLY A 265 19.38 57.30 21.18
C GLY A 265 18.48 56.07 21.28
N ALA A 266 18.80 54.98 20.56
CA ALA A 266 18.08 53.71 20.65
C ALA A 266 18.68 52.73 21.66
N GLU A 267 19.65 53.15 22.47
CA GLU A 267 20.21 52.36 23.56
C GLU A 267 19.10 51.90 24.55
N ALA A 268 19.17 50.65 25.03
CA ALA A 268 18.29 50.17 26.08
C ALA A 268 18.87 50.53 27.46
N GLU A 269 20.19 50.39 27.61
CA GLU A 269 20.96 50.75 28.80
C GLU A 269 22.11 51.72 28.46
N GLU A 270 22.63 52.41 29.47
CA GLU A 270 23.70 53.42 29.29
C GLU A 270 25.00 52.81 28.73
N HIS A 271 25.24 51.52 28.97
CA HIS A 271 26.42 50.77 28.52
C HIS A 271 26.24 50.03 27.18
N ASP A 272 25.07 50.12 26.53
CA ASP A 272 24.88 49.50 25.22
C ASP A 272 25.71 50.20 24.14
N CYS A 273 26.34 49.38 23.30
CA CYS A 273 27.17 49.79 22.17
C CYS A 273 26.63 49.18 20.88
N CYS A 274 26.45 49.99 19.84
CA CYS A 274 26.10 49.52 18.51
C CYS A 274 27.34 49.55 17.63
N ASN A 275 27.93 48.38 17.42
CA ASN A 275 29.24 48.25 16.79
C ASN A 275 29.16 47.96 15.30
N SER A 276 27.99 47.64 14.75
CA SER A 276 27.76 47.46 13.32
C SER A 276 26.53 48.24 12.84
N CYS A 277 26.38 48.43 11.52
CA CYS A 277 25.15 49.02 10.96
C CYS A 277 23.93 48.18 11.34
N GLU A 278 24.11 46.85 11.39
CA GLU A 278 23.08 45.91 11.81
C GLU A 278 22.69 46.10 13.28
N ASP A 279 23.66 46.35 14.17
CA ASP A 279 23.41 46.57 15.60
C ASP A 279 22.55 47.83 15.81
N VAL A 280 22.87 48.93 15.08
CA VAL A 280 22.08 50.18 15.15
C VAL A 280 20.65 49.93 14.66
N ARG A 281 20.49 49.21 13.55
CA ARG A 281 19.18 48.84 13.00
C ARG A 281 18.38 47.95 13.95
N GLU A 282 19.04 47.02 14.63
CA GLU A 282 18.40 46.17 15.62
C GLU A 282 17.94 46.98 16.85
N ALA A 283 18.75 47.91 17.33
CA ALA A 283 18.38 48.81 18.43
C ALA A 283 17.16 49.68 18.06
N TYR A 284 17.17 50.26 16.85
CA TYR A 284 16.05 51.04 16.32
C TYR A 284 14.77 50.19 16.25
N ARG A 285 14.89 48.96 15.73
CA ARG A 285 13.80 47.98 15.68
C ARG A 285 13.23 47.67 17.06
N LYS A 286 14.08 47.48 18.08
CA LYS A 286 13.61 47.24 19.47
C LYS A 286 12.78 48.42 20.01
N LYS A 287 13.04 49.64 19.53
CA LYS A 287 12.26 50.85 19.85
C LYS A 287 11.08 51.09 18.88
N GLY A 288 10.92 50.29 17.84
CA GLY A 288 9.92 50.49 16.78
C GLY A 288 10.24 51.65 15.85
N TRP A 289 11.51 52.00 15.68
CA TRP A 289 11.97 53.06 14.78
C TRP A 289 12.47 52.45 13.46
N GLY A 290 12.09 53.06 12.34
CA GLY A 290 12.68 52.76 11.03
C GLY A 290 13.92 53.62 10.77
N VAL A 291 14.85 53.13 9.94
CA VAL A 291 16.01 53.94 9.55
C VAL A 291 15.65 54.82 8.36
N THR A 292 15.45 56.11 8.62
CA THR A 292 15.04 57.09 7.59
C THR A 292 16.19 57.53 6.68
N ASN A 293 17.40 57.65 7.22
CA ASN A 293 18.59 58.01 6.44
C ASN A 293 19.85 57.29 6.98
N PRO A 294 20.23 56.15 6.37
CA PRO A 294 21.40 55.40 6.82
C PRO A 294 22.75 56.12 6.59
N ASP A 295 22.81 57.18 5.78
CA ASP A 295 24.05 57.97 5.58
C ASP A 295 24.43 58.83 6.79
N LEU A 296 23.48 59.11 7.69
CA LEU A 296 23.71 59.80 8.96
C LEU A 296 24.31 58.88 10.04
N ILE A 297 24.27 57.57 9.81
CA ILE A 297 24.78 56.55 10.72
C ILE A 297 26.20 56.17 10.29
N ASP A 298 27.19 56.49 11.11
CA ASP A 298 28.62 56.26 10.82
C ASP A 298 28.88 54.78 10.53
N GLN A 299 28.25 53.89 11.30
CA GLN A 299 28.36 52.44 11.13
C GLN A 299 27.81 51.97 9.78
N CYS A 300 26.72 52.56 9.27
CA CYS A 300 26.14 52.20 7.98
C CYS A 300 26.91 52.80 6.81
N LYS A 301 27.39 54.04 6.96
CA LYS A 301 28.20 54.74 5.96
C LYS A 301 29.55 54.05 5.75
N ARG A 302 30.27 53.72 6.83
CA ARG A 302 31.58 53.05 6.75
C ARG A 302 31.47 51.62 6.19
N GLU A 303 30.37 50.94 6.49
CA GLU A 303 30.11 49.60 5.96
C GLU A 303 29.63 49.68 4.52
N GLY A 304 29.23 50.84 4.01
CA GLY A 304 28.77 51.00 2.64
C GLY A 304 27.46 50.27 2.37
N PHE A 305 26.55 50.16 3.35
CA PHE A 305 25.31 49.39 3.19
C PHE A 305 24.45 49.88 2.01
N LEU A 306 24.24 51.20 1.90
CA LEU A 306 23.53 51.80 0.76
C LEU A 306 24.25 51.56 -0.57
N GLN A 307 25.59 51.65 -0.57
CA GLN A 307 26.38 51.41 -1.77
C GLN A 307 26.23 49.97 -2.24
N ARG A 308 26.27 48.99 -1.32
CA ARG A 308 26.01 47.58 -1.64
C ARG A 308 24.63 47.36 -2.25
N VAL A 309 23.59 47.96 -1.68
CA VAL A 309 22.22 47.80 -2.20
C VAL A 309 22.09 48.41 -3.60
N LYS A 310 22.81 49.50 -3.88
CA LYS A 310 22.90 50.09 -5.23
C LYS A 310 23.73 49.23 -6.20
N ASP A 311 24.83 48.65 -5.73
CA ASP A 311 25.69 47.78 -6.55
C ASP A 311 24.97 46.47 -6.91
N GLU A 312 24.06 46.01 -6.04
CA GLU A 312 23.18 44.85 -6.28
C GLU A 312 21.93 45.20 -7.10
N GLU A 313 21.79 46.44 -7.60
CA GLU A 313 20.64 46.82 -8.40
C GLU A 313 20.63 46.10 -9.76
N GLY A 314 19.53 45.42 -10.06
CA GLY A 314 19.40 44.58 -11.27
C GLY A 314 19.94 43.16 -11.09
N GLU A 315 20.45 42.82 -9.91
CA GLU A 315 20.77 41.45 -9.51
C GLU A 315 19.54 40.72 -8.94
N GLY A 316 19.63 39.39 -8.93
CA GLY A 316 18.69 38.51 -8.26
C GLY A 316 19.27 37.84 -7.02
N CYS A 317 18.43 37.12 -6.29
CA CYS A 317 18.82 36.35 -5.13
C CYS A 317 18.24 34.95 -5.15
N ASN A 318 19.09 33.94 -4.95
CA ASN A 318 18.65 32.60 -4.57
C ASN A 318 18.77 32.44 -3.06
N ILE A 319 17.65 32.20 -2.39
CA ILE A 319 17.57 31.96 -0.95
C ILE A 319 17.18 30.49 -0.72
N TYR A 320 17.98 29.76 0.04
CA TYR A 320 17.70 28.38 0.37
C TYR A 320 18.14 28.06 1.79
N GLY A 321 17.45 27.11 2.42
CA GLY A 321 17.67 26.79 3.81
C GLY A 321 16.51 26.02 4.40
N PHE A 322 16.41 26.05 5.71
CA PHE A 322 15.27 25.51 6.42
C PHE A 322 14.85 26.38 7.60
N LEU A 323 13.57 26.32 7.94
CA LEU A 323 13.00 26.88 9.16
C LEU A 323 12.57 25.71 10.05
N GLU A 324 12.89 25.78 11.32
CA GLU A 324 12.32 24.89 12.33
C GLU A 324 11.29 25.68 13.13
N VAL A 325 10.02 25.31 12.97
CA VAL A 325 8.87 25.99 13.58
C VAL A 325 8.04 25.02 14.39
N ASN A 326 7.19 25.51 15.27
CA ASN A 326 6.21 24.66 15.96
C ASN A 326 5.27 24.00 14.95
N LYS A 327 4.89 22.74 15.20
CA LYS A 327 3.89 22.02 14.41
C LYS A 327 2.47 22.51 14.74
N VAL A 328 2.19 23.76 14.41
CA VAL A 328 0.90 24.44 14.50
C VAL A 328 0.65 25.22 13.20
N ALA A 329 -0.56 25.72 12.99
CA ALA A 329 -0.81 26.62 11.87
C ALA A 329 0.06 27.89 11.99
N GLY A 330 0.51 28.40 10.86
CA GLY A 330 1.39 29.56 10.82
C GLY A 330 1.56 30.10 9.42
N ASN A 331 2.48 31.06 9.29
CA ASN A 331 2.86 31.60 8.01
C ASN A 331 4.35 31.91 7.99
N PHE A 332 4.95 31.81 6.81
CA PHE A 332 6.27 32.35 6.55
C PHE A 332 6.24 33.14 5.26
N HIS A 333 7.08 34.17 5.15
CA HIS A 333 7.05 35.04 4.00
C HIS A 333 8.42 35.59 3.65
N PHE A 334 8.54 35.93 2.37
CA PHE A 334 9.71 36.57 1.79
C PHE A 334 9.33 37.97 1.34
N ALA A 335 10.02 38.97 1.87
CA ALA A 335 9.71 40.37 1.60
C ALA A 335 10.99 41.22 1.50
N PRO A 336 10.92 42.35 0.78
CA PRO A 336 11.98 43.35 0.79
C PRO A 336 11.97 44.14 2.11
N GLY A 337 13.17 44.39 2.62
CA GLY A 337 13.40 45.10 3.88
C GLY A 337 13.42 44.14 5.08
N LYS A 338 14.05 44.57 6.17
CA LYS A 338 14.02 43.79 7.42
C LYS A 338 12.71 44.09 8.15
N SER A 339 12.12 43.05 8.72
CA SER A 339 10.90 43.18 9.50
C SER A 339 11.17 43.61 10.94
N PHE A 340 10.22 44.35 11.48
CA PHE A 340 10.11 44.72 12.88
C PHE A 340 8.66 44.62 13.35
N HIS A 341 8.51 44.44 14.66
CA HIS A 341 7.21 44.33 15.31
C HIS A 341 6.95 45.58 16.14
N GLN A 342 5.85 46.29 15.86
CA GLN A 342 5.42 47.43 16.64
C GLN A 342 3.95 47.29 17.00
N ALA A 343 3.65 47.32 18.31
CA ALA A 343 2.28 47.32 18.84
C ALA A 343 1.34 46.20 18.32
N GLY A 344 1.88 44.99 18.08
CA GLY A 344 1.08 43.86 17.58
C GLY A 344 1.00 43.76 16.06
N VAL A 345 1.70 44.62 15.32
CA VAL A 345 1.72 44.65 13.84
C VAL A 345 3.12 44.33 13.34
N HIS A 346 3.19 43.41 12.37
CA HIS A 346 4.42 43.08 11.62
C HIS A 346 4.61 44.07 10.48
N VAL A 347 5.72 44.81 10.48
CA VAL A 347 6.01 45.87 9.51
C VAL A 347 7.40 45.63 8.92
N HIS A 348 7.58 45.90 7.63
CA HIS A 348 8.90 45.87 7.00
C HIS A 348 9.43 47.29 6.83
N ASP A 349 10.71 47.51 7.11
CA ASP A 349 11.37 48.80 6.87
C ASP A 349 11.70 48.96 5.38
N LEU A 350 10.68 49.29 4.59
CA LEU A 350 10.82 49.59 3.16
C LEU A 350 11.30 51.03 2.90
N LEU A 351 11.17 51.92 3.91
CA LEU A 351 11.43 53.35 3.79
C LEU A 351 12.91 53.67 3.52
N ALA A 352 13.82 52.80 3.95
CA ALA A 352 15.25 52.93 3.72
C ALA A 352 15.67 52.89 2.24
N PHE A 353 14.81 52.41 1.33
CA PHE A 353 15.19 52.09 -0.06
C PHE A 353 14.65 53.06 -1.12
N GLN A 354 13.79 54.02 -0.75
CA GLN A 354 13.27 55.07 -1.65
C GLN A 354 12.81 54.55 -3.03
N LYS A 355 12.23 53.34 -3.10
CA LYS A 355 11.74 52.72 -4.34
C LYS A 355 10.21 52.73 -4.36
N ASP A 356 9.63 53.22 -5.45
CA ASP A 356 8.17 53.29 -5.63
C ASP A 356 7.52 51.92 -5.80
N SER A 357 8.29 50.93 -6.28
CA SER A 357 7.82 49.55 -6.36
C SER A 357 8.95 48.51 -6.34
N PHE A 358 8.62 47.31 -5.86
CA PHE A 358 9.49 46.13 -5.92
C PHE A 358 8.92 45.08 -6.88
N ASN A 359 9.82 44.40 -7.59
CA ASN A 359 9.49 43.24 -8.42
C ASN A 359 9.76 41.95 -7.64
N ILE A 360 8.69 41.35 -7.12
CA ILE A 360 8.63 40.10 -6.37
C ILE A 360 8.35 38.88 -7.28
N SER A 361 8.68 38.98 -8.59
CA SER A 361 8.77 37.79 -9.45
C SER A 361 9.68 36.77 -8.78
N HIS A 362 9.27 35.51 -8.78
CA HIS A 362 9.97 34.47 -8.05
C HIS A 362 9.79 33.11 -8.68
N LYS A 363 10.72 32.21 -8.38
CA LYS A 363 10.71 30.81 -8.78
C LYS A 363 10.96 29.95 -7.56
N ILE A 364 10.03 29.03 -7.28
CA ILE A 364 10.17 28.04 -6.24
C ILE A 364 10.92 26.86 -6.85
N ASN A 365 12.19 26.69 -6.48
CA ASN A 365 12.97 25.55 -6.96
C ASN A 365 12.55 24.27 -6.23
N ARG A 366 12.41 24.37 -4.90
CA ARG A 366 11.98 23.27 -4.04
C ARG A 366 11.30 23.80 -2.78
N LEU A 367 10.19 23.19 -2.40
CA LEU A 367 9.55 23.43 -1.09
C LEU A 367 9.11 22.11 -0.47
N THR A 368 9.61 21.79 0.72
CA THR A 368 9.25 20.55 1.43
C THR A 368 8.97 20.78 2.90
N PHE A 369 8.08 19.96 3.46
CA PHE A 369 7.71 19.95 4.87
C PHE A 369 8.19 18.63 5.49
N GLY A 370 9.35 18.65 6.13
CA GLY A 370 10.04 17.46 6.64
C GLY A 370 10.92 16.79 5.59
N ASP A 371 11.23 15.52 5.83
CA ASP A 371 12.19 14.73 5.06
C ASP A 371 11.61 14.19 3.74
N TYR A 372 12.47 13.89 2.77
CA TYR A 372 12.03 13.26 1.53
C TYR A 372 11.65 11.79 1.76
N PHE A 373 10.58 11.33 1.11
CA PHE A 373 10.23 9.90 1.04
C PHE A 373 9.92 9.48 -0.41
N PRO A 374 10.13 8.21 -0.78
CA PRO A 374 9.91 7.74 -2.16
C PRO A 374 8.48 7.95 -2.66
N GLY A 375 8.33 8.47 -3.88
CA GLY A 375 7.03 8.66 -4.52
C GLY A 375 6.33 9.98 -4.19
N VAL A 376 6.90 10.82 -3.29
CA VAL A 376 6.35 12.16 -3.02
C VAL A 376 6.53 13.08 -4.23
N VAL A 377 5.47 13.83 -4.55
CA VAL A 377 5.49 14.89 -5.57
C VAL A 377 4.97 16.16 -4.94
N ASN A 378 5.81 17.18 -4.81
CA ASN A 378 5.40 18.46 -4.23
C ASN A 378 4.81 19.36 -5.32
N PRO A 379 3.64 19.99 -5.11
CA PRO A 379 2.96 20.78 -6.14
C PRO A 379 3.68 22.08 -6.52
N LEU A 380 4.52 22.62 -5.63
CA LEU A 380 5.23 23.88 -5.84
C LEU A 380 6.67 23.72 -6.39
N ASP A 381 7.15 22.49 -6.59
CA ASP A 381 8.50 22.28 -7.10
C ASP A 381 8.61 22.78 -8.55
N LYS A 382 9.56 23.70 -8.79
CA LYS A 382 9.86 24.33 -10.09
C LYS A 382 8.77 25.28 -10.63
N VAL A 383 7.86 25.73 -9.78
CA VAL A 383 6.85 26.74 -10.16
C VAL A 383 7.53 28.10 -10.28
N GLN A 384 7.18 28.87 -11.31
CA GLN A 384 7.66 30.23 -11.51
C GLN A 384 6.49 31.19 -11.66
N TRP A 385 6.65 32.39 -11.10
CA TRP A 385 5.68 33.45 -11.20
C TRP A 385 6.36 34.76 -11.58
N SER A 386 5.73 35.51 -12.48
CA SER A 386 6.19 36.81 -12.94
C SER A 386 5.16 37.86 -12.56
N GLN A 387 5.65 38.96 -12.01
CA GLN A 387 4.80 40.04 -11.52
C GLN A 387 4.30 40.92 -12.66
N ASP A 388 2.98 40.98 -12.82
CA ASP A 388 2.32 41.88 -13.78
C ASP A 388 1.97 43.23 -13.15
N THR A 389 1.56 43.25 -11.87
CA THR A 389 1.13 44.47 -11.17
C THR A 389 2.18 44.94 -10.15
N PRO A 390 2.54 46.23 -10.10
CA PRO A 390 3.48 46.75 -9.09
C PRO A 390 2.93 46.53 -7.67
N ASN A 391 3.83 46.22 -6.73
CA ASN A 391 3.53 46.02 -5.31
C ASN A 391 2.44 44.97 -5.02
N ALA A 392 2.43 43.87 -5.78
CA ALA A 392 1.57 42.73 -5.50
C ALA A 392 2.04 41.97 -4.25
N MET A 393 1.08 41.37 -3.56
CA MET A 393 1.31 40.36 -2.53
C MET A 393 0.88 39.01 -3.08
N TYR A 394 1.82 38.08 -3.22
CA TYR A 394 1.54 36.71 -3.65
C TYR A 394 1.32 35.82 -2.43
N GLN A 395 0.24 35.04 -2.40
CA GLN A 395 -0.13 34.22 -1.26
C GLN A 395 -0.34 32.77 -1.68
N TYR A 396 0.37 31.87 -1.00
CA TYR A 396 0.20 30.42 -1.10
C TYR A 396 -0.47 29.92 0.17
N PHE A 397 -1.66 29.33 0.03
CA PHE A 397 -2.37 28.65 1.10
C PHE A 397 -2.08 27.16 1.01
N ILE A 398 -1.31 26.66 1.98
CA ILE A 398 -0.79 25.30 2.03
C ILE A 398 -1.54 24.50 3.08
N LYS A 399 -2.08 23.33 2.69
CA LYS A 399 -2.62 22.36 3.66
C LYS A 399 -1.63 21.21 3.81
N VAL A 400 -0.97 21.15 4.95
CA VAL A 400 0.06 20.16 5.28
C VAL A 400 -0.59 18.92 5.88
N VAL A 401 -0.27 17.75 5.34
CA VAL A 401 -0.80 16.44 5.73
C VAL A 401 0.35 15.58 6.28
N PRO A 402 0.39 15.30 7.59
CA PRO A 402 1.37 14.41 8.18
C PRO A 402 1.37 13.05 7.49
N THR A 403 2.56 12.56 7.15
CA THR A 403 2.74 11.34 6.37
C THR A 403 3.84 10.48 6.98
N VAL A 404 3.54 9.21 7.22
CA VAL A 404 4.52 8.22 7.69
C VAL A 404 4.74 7.20 6.58
N TYR A 405 5.98 7.03 6.16
CA TYR A 405 6.37 6.01 5.19
C TYR A 405 7.20 4.93 5.88
N THR A 406 6.77 3.68 5.77
CA THR A 406 7.48 2.51 6.29
C THR A 406 7.94 1.67 5.10
N ASP A 407 9.25 1.47 4.99
CA ASP A 407 9.83 0.63 3.94
C ASP A 407 9.69 -0.87 4.26
N ILE A 408 10.13 -1.72 3.32
CA ILE A 408 10.15 -3.18 3.50
C ILE A 408 11.10 -3.67 4.61
N SER A 409 12.05 -2.83 5.04
CA SER A 409 13.01 -3.15 6.11
C SER A 409 12.48 -2.81 7.51
N GLY A 410 11.35 -2.10 7.58
CA GLY A 410 10.76 -1.58 8.81
C GLY A 410 11.30 -0.21 9.22
N HIS A 411 12.14 0.43 8.40
CA HIS A 411 12.57 1.81 8.59
C HIS A 411 11.40 2.76 8.33
N THR A 412 11.16 3.67 9.28
CA THR A 412 10.04 4.61 9.22
C THR A 412 10.55 6.04 9.03
N ILE A 413 9.97 6.74 8.06
CA ILE A 413 10.25 8.14 7.75
C ILE A 413 9.00 8.93 8.12
N GLN A 414 9.16 9.91 9.01
CA GLN A 414 8.11 10.86 9.35
C GLN A 414 8.31 12.13 8.52
N SER A 415 7.31 12.43 7.70
CA SER A 415 7.35 13.57 6.79
C SER A 415 5.96 14.16 6.61
N ASN A 416 5.79 15.08 5.67
CA ASN A 416 4.51 15.66 5.33
C ASN A 416 4.36 15.78 3.83
N GLN A 417 3.12 15.64 3.38
CA GLN A 417 2.68 16.03 2.06
C GLN A 417 1.92 17.33 2.16
N PHE A 418 1.69 18.01 1.03
CA PHE A 418 0.85 19.20 1.06
C PHE A 418 0.11 19.43 -0.25
N SER A 419 -1.02 20.12 -0.14
CA SER A 419 -1.71 20.74 -1.27
C SER A 419 -1.59 22.25 -1.17
N VAL A 420 -1.75 22.95 -2.30
CA VAL A 420 -1.61 24.41 -2.37
C VAL A 420 -2.77 25.05 -3.11
N THR A 421 -3.13 26.26 -2.69
CA THR A 421 -4.01 27.18 -3.42
C THR A 421 -3.31 28.53 -3.51
N GLU A 422 -3.39 29.18 -4.66
CA GLU A 422 -2.66 30.41 -4.94
C GLU A 422 -3.63 31.59 -5.00
N HIS A 423 -3.21 32.75 -4.47
CA HIS A 423 -3.98 33.98 -4.49
C HIS A 423 -3.05 35.18 -4.69
N VAL A 424 -3.49 36.16 -5.45
CA VAL A 424 -2.75 37.41 -5.66
C VAL A 424 -3.59 38.56 -5.17
N LYS A 425 -3.01 39.37 -4.28
CA LYS A 425 -3.62 40.61 -3.81
C LYS A 425 -2.82 41.79 -4.35
N SER A 426 -3.40 42.54 -5.27
CA SER A 426 -2.82 43.81 -5.74
C SER A 426 -3.30 44.96 -4.87
N SER A 427 -2.48 45.99 -4.71
CA SER A 427 -2.88 47.24 -4.06
C SER A 427 -3.90 47.97 -4.94
N GLU A 428 -5.20 47.84 -4.66
CA GLU A 428 -6.23 48.68 -5.27
C GLU A 428 -6.10 50.14 -4.79
N ALA A 429 -6.36 51.10 -5.68
CA ALA A 429 -6.31 52.51 -5.37
C ALA A 429 -7.33 52.87 -4.26
N GLY A 430 -6.85 53.15 -3.05
CA GLY A 430 -7.67 53.57 -1.90
C GLY A 430 -7.61 52.65 -0.67
N GLN A 431 -6.97 51.48 -0.76
CA GLN A 431 -6.75 50.60 0.38
C GLN A 431 -5.31 50.74 0.93
N LEU A 432 -5.11 50.48 2.23
CA LEU A 432 -3.79 50.49 2.88
C LEU A 432 -2.79 49.71 2.02
N GLN A 433 -1.64 50.29 1.70
CA GLN A 433 -0.60 49.64 0.88
C GLN A 433 -0.32 48.24 1.43
N SER A 434 -0.66 47.21 0.65
CA SER A 434 -0.33 45.83 1.01
C SER A 434 1.18 45.67 0.89
N LEU A 435 1.81 45.05 1.89
CA LEU A 435 3.26 44.79 1.87
C LEU A 435 3.59 43.89 0.68
N PRO A 436 4.44 44.32 -0.26
CA PRO A 436 4.83 43.49 -1.38
C PRO A 436 5.68 42.32 -0.86
N GLY A 437 5.37 41.11 -1.30
CA GLY A 437 6.08 39.92 -0.84
C GLY A 437 5.39 38.62 -1.24
N VAL A 438 6.05 37.51 -0.95
CA VAL A 438 5.57 36.16 -1.19
C VAL A 438 5.29 35.50 0.15
N PHE A 439 4.02 35.21 0.43
CA PHE A 439 3.53 34.71 1.70
C PHE A 439 3.06 33.27 1.57
N PHE A 440 3.44 32.43 2.52
CA PHE A 440 3.04 31.03 2.61
C PHE A 440 2.28 30.83 3.92
N PHE A 441 0.96 30.73 3.83
CA PHE A 441 0.10 30.40 4.96
C PHE A 441 -0.08 28.90 4.98
N TYR A 442 0.32 28.24 6.07
CA TYR A 442 0.21 26.79 6.17
C TYR A 442 -0.67 26.38 7.36
N ASP A 443 -1.48 25.37 7.14
CA ASP A 443 -2.36 24.78 8.15
C ASP A 443 -2.19 23.26 8.14
N LEU A 444 -2.30 22.63 9.31
CA LEU A 444 -2.09 21.20 9.48
C LEU A 444 -3.41 20.44 9.36
N SER A 445 -3.38 19.30 8.68
CA SER A 445 -4.51 18.38 8.59
C SER A 445 -4.63 17.57 9.88
N PRO A 446 -5.85 17.39 10.42
CA PRO A 446 -6.07 16.47 11.55
C PRO A 446 -5.95 14.98 11.14
N ILE A 447 -5.77 14.71 9.84
CA ILE A 447 -5.63 13.36 9.28
C ILE A 447 -4.18 13.15 8.87
N LYS A 448 -3.64 12.00 9.25
CA LYS A 448 -2.32 11.47 8.90
C LYS A 448 -2.44 10.33 7.90
N VAL A 449 -1.55 10.29 6.92
CA VAL A 449 -1.46 9.21 5.94
C VAL A 449 -0.30 8.29 6.31
N THR A 450 -0.53 6.99 6.33
CA THR A 450 0.53 6.00 6.54
C THR A 450 0.67 5.15 5.28
N PHE A 451 1.87 5.13 4.70
CA PHE A 451 2.27 4.25 3.62
C PHE A 451 3.12 3.11 4.18
N THR A 452 2.69 1.88 3.97
CA THR A 452 3.45 0.68 4.37
C THR A 452 3.78 -0.15 3.15
N GLU A 453 5.06 -0.32 2.86
CA GLU A 453 5.50 -1.21 1.80
C GLU A 453 5.61 -2.65 2.31
N GLU A 454 4.83 -3.54 1.70
CA GLU A 454 4.82 -4.95 2.06
C GLU A 454 5.04 -5.83 0.82
N HIS A 455 5.65 -6.99 1.05
CA HIS A 455 5.73 -8.04 0.06
C HIS A 455 4.53 -8.98 0.17
N ILE A 456 4.07 -9.46 -0.97
CA ILE A 456 3.07 -10.51 -1.02
C ILE A 456 3.65 -11.77 -0.34
N SER A 457 2.91 -12.35 0.60
CA SER A 457 3.34 -13.58 1.26
C SER A 457 3.52 -14.73 0.26
N PHE A 458 4.49 -15.60 0.51
CA PHE A 458 4.76 -16.76 -0.35
C PHE A 458 3.53 -17.67 -0.52
N LEU A 459 2.71 -17.82 0.53
CA LEU A 459 1.49 -18.62 0.47
C LEU A 459 0.46 -18.00 -0.46
N HIS A 460 0.31 -16.68 -0.45
CA HIS A 460 -0.59 -15.96 -1.35
C HIS A 460 -0.16 -16.11 -2.81
N PHE A 461 1.14 -16.01 -3.08
CA PHE A 461 1.70 -16.29 -4.41
C PHE A 461 1.41 -17.74 -4.85
N LEU A 462 1.65 -18.73 -3.99
CA LEU A 462 1.38 -20.14 -4.32
C LEU A 462 -0.10 -20.39 -4.61
N THR A 463 -1.00 -19.79 -3.84
CA THR A 463 -2.44 -19.90 -4.10
C THR A 463 -2.83 -19.30 -5.45
N ASN A 464 -2.24 -18.15 -5.82
CA ASN A 464 -2.46 -17.53 -7.13
C ASN A 464 -1.96 -18.41 -8.28
N VAL A 465 -0.77 -19.01 -8.15
CA VAL A 465 -0.22 -19.94 -9.15
C VAL A 465 -1.14 -21.16 -9.33
N CYS A 466 -1.60 -21.77 -8.23
CA CYS A 466 -2.57 -22.87 -8.28
C CYS A 466 -3.89 -22.46 -8.96
N ALA A 467 -4.38 -21.25 -8.68
CA ALA A 467 -5.58 -20.71 -9.30
C ALA A 467 -5.40 -20.49 -10.82
N ILE A 468 -4.25 -19.99 -11.26
CA ILE A 468 -3.91 -19.85 -12.69
C ILE A 468 -3.90 -21.22 -13.37
N VAL A 469 -3.22 -22.21 -12.77
CA VAL A 469 -3.13 -23.56 -13.35
C VAL A 469 -4.51 -24.20 -13.47
N GLY A 470 -5.31 -24.18 -12.40
CA GLY A 470 -6.66 -24.74 -12.40
C GLY A 470 -7.64 -23.96 -13.29
N GLY A 471 -7.56 -22.63 -13.29
CA GLY A 471 -8.42 -21.76 -14.09
C GLY A 471 -8.20 -21.95 -15.59
N VAL A 472 -6.95 -21.93 -16.04
CA VAL A 472 -6.63 -22.13 -17.46
C VAL A 472 -7.01 -23.56 -17.90
N PHE A 473 -6.73 -24.59 -17.10
CA PHE A 473 -7.08 -25.97 -17.45
C PHE A 473 -8.59 -26.18 -17.59
N THR A 474 -9.40 -25.60 -16.68
CA THR A 474 -10.86 -25.71 -16.73
C THR A 474 -11.45 -24.96 -17.93
N VAL A 475 -10.99 -23.75 -18.21
CA VAL A 475 -11.42 -22.96 -19.38
C VAL A 475 -11.05 -23.66 -20.69
N SER A 476 -9.83 -24.19 -20.79
CA SER A 476 -9.36 -24.94 -21.96
C SER A 476 -10.22 -26.17 -22.24
N GLY A 477 -10.59 -26.91 -21.18
CA GLY A 477 -11.47 -28.07 -21.29
C GLY A 477 -12.88 -27.72 -21.76
N ILE A 478 -13.43 -26.58 -21.32
CA ILE A 478 -14.75 -26.09 -21.78
C ILE A 478 -14.68 -25.69 -23.26
N ILE A 479 -13.61 -24.99 -23.66
CA ILE A 479 -13.40 -24.58 -25.06
C ILE A 479 -13.23 -25.80 -25.97
N ASP A 480 -12.41 -26.78 -25.58
CA ASP A 480 -12.22 -28.01 -26.36
C ASP A 480 -13.54 -28.79 -26.50
N ALA A 481 -14.30 -28.94 -25.41
CA ALA A 481 -15.62 -29.59 -25.46
C ALA A 481 -16.58 -28.86 -26.41
N PHE A 482 -16.61 -27.52 -26.36
CA PHE A 482 -17.45 -26.71 -27.23
C PHE A 482 -17.06 -26.86 -28.70
N ILE A 483 -15.76 -26.80 -29.02
CA ILE A 483 -15.23 -26.98 -30.38
C ILE A 483 -15.51 -28.39 -30.89
N TYR A 484 -15.25 -29.41 -30.08
CA TYR A 484 -15.49 -30.81 -30.45
C TYR A 484 -16.96 -31.08 -30.77
N HIS A 485 -17.88 -30.64 -29.89
CA HIS A 485 -19.31 -30.78 -30.12
C HIS A 485 -19.80 -29.94 -31.30
N GLY A 486 -19.27 -28.73 -31.48
CA GLY A 486 -19.55 -27.87 -32.63
C GLY A 486 -19.15 -28.51 -33.95
N GLN A 487 -17.90 -29.00 -34.07
CA GLN A 487 -17.41 -29.70 -35.26
C GLN A 487 -18.23 -30.96 -35.56
N LYS A 488 -18.59 -31.74 -34.54
CA LYS A 488 -19.43 -32.94 -34.70
C LYS A 488 -20.85 -32.60 -35.15
N ALA A 489 -21.45 -31.54 -34.62
CA ALA A 489 -22.77 -31.07 -35.03
C ALA A 489 -22.77 -30.54 -36.47
N ILE A 490 -21.73 -29.81 -36.87
CA ILE A 490 -21.55 -29.31 -38.24
C ILE A 490 -21.34 -30.47 -39.22
N LYS A 491 -20.43 -31.41 -38.94
CA LYS A 491 -20.24 -32.61 -39.78
C LYS A 491 -21.53 -33.40 -39.96
N LYS A 492 -22.29 -33.61 -38.88
CA LYS A 492 -23.59 -34.28 -38.95
C LYS A 492 -24.60 -33.50 -39.80
N LYS A 493 -24.61 -32.17 -39.77
CA LYS A 493 -25.48 -31.35 -40.64
C LYS A 493 -25.06 -31.41 -42.11
N ILE A 494 -23.76 -31.46 -42.39
CA ILE A 494 -23.21 -31.62 -43.75
C ILE A 494 -23.58 -33.00 -44.33
N GLU A 495 -23.42 -34.07 -43.54
CA GLU A 495 -23.77 -35.45 -43.96
C GLU A 495 -25.27 -35.64 -44.26
N ILE A 496 -26.14 -34.83 -43.65
CA ILE A 496 -27.60 -34.85 -43.88
C ILE A 496 -28.00 -33.96 -45.08
N GLY A 497 -27.03 -33.34 -45.78
CA GLY A 497 -27.28 -32.53 -46.98
C GLY A 497 -27.99 -31.19 -46.72
N LYS A 498 -28.05 -30.73 -45.47
CA LYS A 498 -28.74 -29.50 -45.07
C LYS A 498 -27.92 -28.20 -45.25
N PHE A 499 -26.87 -28.25 -46.06
CA PHE A 499 -26.01 -27.11 -46.40
C PHE A 499 -25.94 -26.85 -47.92
N SER A 500 -26.96 -27.30 -48.66
CA SER A 500 -27.29 -26.75 -49.99
C SER A 500 -28.41 -25.74 -49.87
#